data_AF-A0A9D8GCH0-F1
#
_entry.id   AF-A0A9D8GCH0-F1
#
_cell.length_a   1.000
_cell.length_b   1.000
_cell.length_c   1.000
_cell.angle_alpha   90.00
_cell.angle_beta   90.00
_cell.angle_gamma   90.00
#
_symmetry.space_group_name_H-M   'P 1'
#
loop_
_entity.id
_entity.type
_entity.pdbx_description
1 polymer ?
#
loop_
_entity_poly.entity_id
_entity_poly.type
_entity_poly.pdbx_seq_one_letter_code
_entity_poly.pdbx_strand_id
1 'polypeptide(L)'
;MPHFQYYRPGGGYHAWHVDAFGDVADRHLVFLLYLNDVPGGGTEFQLQRYVCEAKKGKVLIFPANFCYPHRSQVSRLHEKYMLTGWATALPPARAAALAARAGSHNPDGALRLPSLRRLAALAPRTHFPSGDAPIIGGRHAGSPNHREGETSQARGEVRIDASRRVR
;
A
#
# COMPACT_ATOMS: atom_id res chain seq x y z
N MET A 1 -6.47 -5.07 11.06
CA MET A 1 -5.91 -3.77 10.65
C MET A 1 -4.62 -4.04 9.90
N PRO A 2 -4.28 -3.33 8.81
CA PRO A 2 -3.00 -3.54 8.14
C PRO A 2 -1.82 -3.10 9.01
N HIS A 3 -0.69 -3.77 8.83
CA HIS A 3 0.57 -3.55 9.52
C HIS A 3 1.52 -2.77 8.61
N PHE A 4 2.10 -1.69 9.11
CA PHE A 4 3.20 -1.00 8.43
C PHE A 4 4.51 -1.75 8.67
N GLN A 5 5.25 -1.99 7.60
CA GLN A 5 6.53 -2.68 7.64
C GLN A 5 7.59 -1.83 6.94
N TYR A 6 8.75 -1.75 7.60
CA TYR A 6 9.94 -1.07 7.12
C TYR A 6 11.12 -2.03 7.13
N TYR A 7 11.83 -2.12 6.02
CA TYR A 7 13.09 -2.84 5.92
C TYR A 7 14.20 -1.89 5.46
N ARG A 8 15.30 -1.89 6.21
CA ARG A 8 16.56 -1.28 5.78
C ARG A 8 17.17 -2.06 4.61
N PRO A 9 18.12 -1.47 3.86
CA PRO A 9 18.90 -2.22 2.88
C PRO A 9 19.48 -3.50 3.50
N GLY A 10 19.29 -4.63 2.82
CA GLY A 10 19.67 -5.96 3.30
C GLY A 10 18.67 -6.64 4.23
N GLY A 11 17.61 -5.95 4.67
CA GLY A 11 16.53 -6.50 5.48
C GLY A 11 15.41 -7.15 4.67
N GLY A 12 14.48 -7.80 5.39
CA GLY A 12 13.30 -8.46 4.82
C GLY A 12 12.98 -9.77 5.53
N TYR A 13 11.82 -10.36 5.23
CA TYR A 13 11.49 -11.71 5.66
C TYR A 13 11.95 -12.73 4.59
N HIS A 14 13.05 -13.43 4.87
CA HIS A 14 13.77 -14.25 3.87
C HIS A 14 13.30 -15.70 3.80
N ALA A 15 12.68 -16.19 4.88
CA ALA A 15 12.20 -17.57 4.92
C ALA A 15 10.97 -17.73 4.02
N TRP A 16 10.92 -18.84 3.30
CA TRP A 16 9.69 -19.27 2.65
C TRP A 16 8.64 -19.54 3.73
N HIS A 17 7.47 -18.93 3.57
CA HIS A 17 6.38 -19.06 4.53
C HIS A 17 5.03 -18.99 3.82
N VAL A 18 4.02 -19.37 4.57
CA VAL A 18 2.61 -19.19 4.23
C VAL A 18 1.96 -18.47 5.40
N ASP A 19 0.92 -17.70 5.11
CA ASP A 19 0.34 -16.79 6.11
C ASP A 19 -0.83 -17.41 6.89
N ALA A 20 -1.28 -18.60 6.48
CA ALA A 20 -2.30 -19.40 7.14
C ALA A 20 -1.75 -20.77 7.56
N PHE A 21 -1.20 -20.84 8.77
CA PHE A 21 -0.71 -22.07 9.40
C PHE A 21 -0.84 -22.00 10.92
N GLY A 22 -1.12 -23.13 11.58
CA GLY A 22 -1.28 -23.19 13.04
C GLY A 22 -2.38 -22.26 13.55
N ASP A 23 -2.07 -21.44 14.56
CA ASP A 23 -3.02 -20.56 15.24
C ASP A 23 -3.57 -19.41 14.36
N VAL A 24 -2.97 -19.18 13.19
CA VAL A 24 -3.41 -18.14 12.23
C VAL A 24 -4.02 -18.75 10.96
N ALA A 25 -4.48 -20.00 11.03
CA ALA A 25 -5.09 -20.71 9.90
C ALA A 25 -6.42 -20.10 9.40
N ASP A 26 -7.00 -19.14 10.12
CA ASP A 26 -8.24 -18.45 9.76
C ASP A 26 -8.04 -17.32 8.71
N ARG A 27 -6.80 -17.06 8.32
CA ARG A 27 -6.46 -16.10 7.24
C ARG A 27 -6.72 -16.73 5.88
N HIS A 28 -7.52 -16.06 5.06
CA HIS A 28 -7.86 -16.54 3.72
C HIS A 28 -7.11 -15.79 2.62
N LEU A 29 -6.98 -14.47 2.76
CA LEU A 29 -6.28 -13.63 1.80
C LEU A 29 -5.20 -12.80 2.50
N VAL A 30 -4.09 -12.60 1.80
CA VAL A 30 -3.08 -11.60 2.11
C VAL A 30 -3.26 -10.46 1.13
N PHE A 31 -3.08 -9.22 1.60
CA PHE A 31 -2.90 -8.06 0.74
C PHE A 31 -1.65 -7.29 1.16
N LEU A 32 -0.84 -6.92 0.18
CA LEU A 32 0.35 -6.09 0.34
C LEU A 32 0.24 -4.86 -0.53
N LEU A 33 0.50 -3.69 0.04
CA LEU A 33 0.66 -2.43 -0.70
C LEU A 33 2.12 -1.98 -0.59
N TYR A 34 2.79 -1.83 -1.73
CA TYR A 34 4.12 -1.24 -1.77
C TYR A 34 4.03 0.29 -1.73
N LEU A 35 4.76 0.92 -0.82
CA LEU A 35 4.70 2.37 -0.61
C LEU A 35 5.82 3.11 -1.36
N ASN A 36 6.83 2.40 -1.86
CA ASN A 36 7.90 2.91 -2.70
C ASN A 36 8.34 1.90 -3.77
N ASP A 37 9.06 2.38 -4.78
CA ASP A 37 9.71 1.53 -5.79
C ASP A 37 11.01 0.96 -5.22
N VAL A 38 11.17 -0.37 -5.30
CA VAL A 38 12.36 -1.05 -4.75
C VAL A 38 12.86 -2.08 -5.77
N PRO A 39 13.85 -1.72 -6.61
CA PRO A 39 14.48 -2.67 -7.53
C PRO A 39 15.06 -3.87 -6.76
N GLY A 40 14.67 -5.08 -7.17
CA GLY A 40 15.07 -6.33 -6.50
C GLY A 40 14.51 -6.51 -5.09
N GLY A 41 13.48 -5.74 -4.70
CA GLY A 41 12.81 -5.81 -3.39
C GLY A 41 11.38 -6.33 -3.46
N GLY A 42 11.02 -7.11 -4.49
CA GLY A 42 9.67 -7.65 -4.68
C GLY A 42 9.26 -8.74 -3.68
N THR A 43 8.17 -9.44 -4.01
CA THR A 43 7.71 -10.65 -3.32
C THR A 43 7.81 -11.82 -4.28
N GLU A 44 8.51 -12.87 -3.87
CA GLU A 44 8.69 -14.10 -4.66
C GLU A 44 7.64 -15.14 -4.27
N PHE A 45 7.15 -15.87 -5.26
CA PHE A 45 6.22 -16.99 -5.11
C PHE A 45 6.86 -18.27 -5.66
N GLN A 46 7.13 -19.21 -4.76
CA GLN A 46 7.98 -20.37 -5.10
C GLN A 46 7.33 -21.28 -6.14
N LEU A 47 6.06 -21.64 -5.94
CA LEU A 47 5.37 -22.62 -6.79
C LEU A 47 5.00 -22.03 -8.16
N GLN A 48 4.68 -20.73 -8.20
CA GLN A 48 4.32 -20.00 -9.40
C GLN A 48 5.54 -19.58 -10.23
N ARG A 49 6.77 -19.73 -9.70
CA ARG A 49 8.01 -19.23 -10.31
C ARG A 49 7.88 -17.77 -10.74
N TYR A 50 7.22 -16.98 -9.89
CA TYR A 50 6.82 -15.62 -10.19
C TYR A 50 7.37 -14.66 -9.13
N VAL A 51 7.71 -13.45 -9.57
CA VAL A 51 8.12 -12.36 -8.69
C VAL A 51 7.24 -11.16 -8.96
N CYS A 52 6.52 -10.71 -7.94
CA CYS A 52 5.81 -9.45 -7.99
C CYS A 52 6.78 -8.32 -7.61
N GLU A 53 7.17 -7.50 -8.58
CA GLU A 53 8.04 -6.35 -8.33
C GLU A 53 7.41 -5.33 -7.39
N ALA A 54 8.20 -4.84 -6.44
CA ALA A 54 7.85 -3.75 -5.54
C ALA A 54 7.83 -2.42 -6.31
N LYS A 55 6.63 -2.04 -6.75
CA LYS A 55 6.36 -0.77 -7.42
C LYS A 55 5.41 0.06 -6.58
N LYS A 56 5.71 1.34 -6.40
CA LYS A 56 4.91 2.24 -5.55
C LYS A 56 3.44 2.23 -5.98
N GLY A 57 2.54 2.07 -5.01
CA GLY A 57 1.10 2.04 -5.24
C GLY A 57 0.56 0.69 -5.72
N LYS A 58 1.42 -0.28 -6.07
CA LYS A 58 0.97 -1.62 -6.48
C LYS A 58 0.44 -2.37 -5.26
N VAL A 59 -0.77 -2.90 -5.41
CA VAL A 59 -1.40 -3.81 -4.45
C VAL A 59 -1.30 -5.24 -4.97
N LEU A 60 -0.79 -6.12 -4.13
CA LEU A 60 -0.67 -7.55 -4.39
C LEU A 60 -1.64 -8.28 -3.46
N ILE A 61 -2.55 -9.07 -4.03
CA ILE A 61 -3.54 -9.85 -3.28
C ILE A 61 -3.41 -11.32 -3.69
N PHE A 62 -3.34 -12.22 -2.72
CA PHE A 62 -3.24 -13.66 -2.98
C PHE A 62 -3.77 -14.49 -1.79
N PRO A 63 -4.16 -15.76 -2.00
CA PRO A 63 -4.55 -16.66 -0.91
C PRO A 63 -3.42 -16.91 0.09
N ALA A 64 -3.74 -16.91 1.39
CA ALA A 64 -2.76 -17.09 2.47
C ALA A 64 -2.30 -18.56 2.67
N ASN A 65 -2.83 -19.49 1.88
CA ASN A 65 -2.70 -20.94 2.10
C ASN A 65 -1.41 -21.55 1.53
N PHE A 66 -1.28 -22.86 1.69
CA PHE A 66 -0.11 -23.64 1.28
C PHE A 66 0.21 -23.62 -0.22
N CYS A 67 -0.70 -23.14 -1.08
CA CYS A 67 -0.46 -23.01 -2.52
C CYS A 67 0.34 -21.75 -2.88
N TYR A 68 0.53 -20.82 -1.94
CA TYR A 68 1.23 -19.56 -2.16
C TYR A 68 2.38 -19.34 -1.15
N PRO A 69 3.34 -20.29 -1.05
CA PRO A 69 4.53 -20.05 -0.28
C PRO A 69 5.32 -18.89 -0.90
N HIS A 70 5.63 -17.90 -0.09
CA HIS A 70 6.22 -16.65 -0.55
C HIS A 70 7.31 -16.15 0.40
N ARG A 71 8.08 -15.17 -0.07
CA ARG A 71 9.09 -14.45 0.74
C ARG A 71 9.34 -13.06 0.16
N SER A 72 9.98 -12.19 0.93
CA SER A 72 10.47 -10.91 0.42
C SER A 72 11.81 -11.11 -0.28
N GLN A 73 11.97 -10.55 -1.48
CA GLN A 73 13.30 -10.31 -2.04
C GLN A 73 14.05 -9.29 -1.18
N VAL A 74 15.37 -9.45 -1.13
CA VAL A 74 16.26 -8.61 -0.34
C VAL A 74 16.97 -7.63 -1.25
N SER A 75 16.61 -6.36 -1.17
CA SER A 75 17.39 -5.30 -1.82
C SER A 75 18.55 -4.91 -0.91
N ARG A 76 19.79 -5.05 -1.39
CA ARG A 76 20.99 -4.66 -0.62
C ARG A 76 21.24 -3.15 -0.61
N LEU A 77 20.57 -2.41 -1.49
CA LEU A 77 20.85 -1.00 -1.76
C LEU A 77 19.71 -0.07 -1.35
N HIS A 78 18.48 -0.58 -1.29
CA HIS A 78 17.28 0.25 -1.11
C HIS A 78 16.54 -0.15 0.15
N GLU A 79 15.93 0.85 0.79
CA GLU A 79 14.94 0.62 1.83
C GLU A 79 13.56 0.30 1.24
N LYS A 80 12.75 -0.44 1.99
CA LYS A 80 11.44 -0.92 1.56
C LYS A 80 10.37 -0.55 2.59
N TYR A 81 9.31 0.08 2.11
CA TYR A 81 8.14 0.43 2.90
C TYR A 81 6.91 -0.27 2.34
N MET A 82 6.11 -0.90 3.20
CA MET A 82 4.91 -1.61 2.78
C MET A 82 3.84 -1.66 3.86
N LEU A 83 2.58 -1.78 3.43
CA LEU A 83 1.48 -2.18 4.29
C LEU A 83 1.11 -3.62 3.97
N THR A 84 0.93 -4.45 4.99
CA THR A 84 0.47 -5.83 4.82
C THR A 84 -0.72 -6.09 5.72
N GLY A 85 -1.73 -6.80 5.22
CA GLY A 85 -2.81 -7.25 6.06
C GLY A 85 -3.40 -8.55 5.55
N TRP A 86 -4.32 -9.07 6.35
CA TRP A 86 -5.00 -10.33 6.09
C TRP A 86 -6.51 -10.14 6.17
N ALA A 87 -7.23 -10.81 5.26
CA ALA A 87 -8.66 -11.01 5.40
C ALA A 87 -8.90 -12.40 5.97
N THR A 88 -9.62 -12.45 7.09
CA THR A 88 -10.09 -13.68 7.73
C THR A 88 -11.57 -13.89 7.42
N ALA A 89 -12.07 -15.11 7.63
CA ALA A 89 -13.51 -15.35 7.58
C ALA A 89 -14.20 -14.45 8.60
N LEU A 90 -15.38 -13.93 8.27
CA LEU A 90 -16.21 -13.26 9.25
C LEU A 90 -16.51 -14.25 10.38
N PRO A 91 -16.20 -13.92 11.65
CA PRO A 91 -16.60 -14.76 12.76
C PRO A 91 -18.12 -14.99 12.70
N PRO A 92 -18.62 -16.19 13.06
CA PRO A 92 -20.04 -16.52 12.94
C PRO A 92 -20.96 -15.47 13.56
N ALA A 93 -20.58 -14.91 14.71
CA ALA A 93 -21.33 -13.84 15.38
C ALA A 93 -21.42 -12.54 14.55
N ARG A 94 -20.34 -12.16 13.86
CA ARG A 94 -20.31 -10.96 13.00
C ARG A 94 -21.02 -11.19 11.68
N ALA A 95 -20.92 -12.41 11.13
CA ALA A 95 -21.70 -12.82 9.97
C ALA A 95 -23.21 -12.79 10.28
N ALA A 96 -23.62 -13.35 11.42
CA ALA A 96 -25.01 -13.33 11.89
C ALA A 96 -25.52 -11.90 12.13
N ALA A 97 -24.72 -11.03 12.76
CA ALA A 97 -25.09 -9.62 12.98
C ALA A 97 -25.25 -8.84 11.66
N LEU A 98 -24.39 -9.09 10.66
CA LEU A 98 -24.52 -8.50 9.33
C LEU A 98 -25.74 -9.05 8.58
N ALA A 99 -25.99 -10.36 8.67
CA ALA A 99 -27.16 -10.99 8.07
C ALA A 99 -28.47 -10.48 8.70
N ALA A 100 -28.52 -10.30 10.03
CA ALA A 100 -29.66 -9.71 10.72
C ALA A 100 -29.91 -8.25 10.32
N ARG A 101 -28.85 -7.49 10.02
CA ARG A 101 -28.96 -6.13 9.46
C ARG A 101 -29.45 -6.16 8.01
N ALA A 102 -28.97 -7.09 7.19
CA ALA A 102 -29.37 -7.23 5.79
C ALA A 102 -30.82 -7.74 5.65
N GLY A 103 -31.26 -8.64 6.53
CA GLY A 103 -32.63 -9.14 6.61
C GLY A 103 -33.65 -8.16 7.19
N SER A 104 -33.21 -6.98 7.63
CA SER A 104 -34.13 -5.88 8.00
C SER A 104 -34.63 -5.07 6.80
N HIS A 105 -34.22 -5.43 5.57
CA HIS A 105 -34.87 -4.89 4.38
C HIS A 105 -36.29 -5.45 4.27
N ASN A 106 -37.25 -4.58 4.57
CA ASN A 106 -38.67 -4.76 4.33
C ASN A 106 -38.90 -5.20 2.86
N PRO A 107 -39.56 -6.34 2.59
CA PRO A 107 -39.88 -6.75 1.21
C PRO A 107 -40.84 -5.78 0.50
N ASP A 108 -41.51 -4.91 1.26
CA ASP A 108 -42.33 -3.83 0.70
C ASP A 108 -41.49 -2.56 0.56
N GLY A 109 -40.97 -2.33 -0.65
CA GLY A 109 -40.16 -1.17 -1.05
C GLY A 109 -40.88 0.19 -1.00
N ALA A 110 -41.58 0.52 0.08
CA ALA A 110 -41.94 1.89 0.40
C ALA A 110 -40.81 2.50 1.23
N LEU A 111 -39.94 3.27 0.57
CA LEU A 111 -39.04 4.20 1.24
C LEU A 111 -39.91 5.13 2.11
N ARG A 112 -40.04 4.87 3.41
CA ARG A 112 -40.62 5.85 4.33
C ARG A 112 -39.62 7.00 4.41
N LEU A 113 -39.79 7.96 3.51
CA LEU A 113 -39.20 9.28 3.69
C LEU A 113 -39.61 9.76 5.09
N PRO A 114 -38.65 10.07 5.97
CA PRO A 114 -39.01 10.68 7.24
C PRO A 114 -39.85 11.92 6.92
N SER A 115 -41.02 12.04 7.55
CA SER A 115 -41.85 13.23 7.39
C SER A 115 -40.97 14.48 7.54
N LEU A 116 -41.14 15.46 6.65
CA LEU A 116 -40.35 16.70 6.54
C LEU A 116 -40.12 17.44 7.88
N ARG A 117 -40.83 17.08 8.95
CA ARG A 117 -40.63 17.57 10.31
C ARG A 117 -39.34 17.12 11.02
N ARG A 118 -38.64 16.08 10.55
CA ARG A 118 -37.40 15.59 11.21
C ARG A 118 -36.08 16.02 10.53
N LEU A 119 -36.12 16.64 9.36
CA LEU A 119 -34.90 17.11 8.68
C LEU A 119 -34.37 18.46 9.20
N ALA A 120 -35.16 19.20 10.00
CA ALA A 120 -34.75 20.52 10.50
C ALA A 120 -33.84 20.47 11.75
N ALA A 121 -33.61 19.30 12.35
CA ALA A 121 -32.92 19.19 13.65
C ALA A 121 -31.44 18.76 13.57
N LEU A 122 -30.87 18.60 12.37
CA LEU A 122 -29.51 18.05 12.18
C LEU A 122 -28.62 18.87 11.24
N ALA A 123 -28.97 20.13 10.95
CA ALA A 123 -28.01 21.05 10.35
C ALA A 123 -27.04 21.54 11.42
N PRO A 124 -25.71 21.35 11.28
CA PRO A 124 -24.75 21.99 12.19
C PRO A 124 -24.92 23.51 12.06
N ARG A 125 -25.17 24.17 13.21
CA ARG A 125 -25.13 25.63 13.30
C ARG A 125 -23.70 26.10 13.05
N THR A 126 -23.38 26.43 11.80
CA THR A 126 -22.15 27.16 11.49
C THR A 126 -22.33 28.60 11.93
N HIS A 127 -21.73 28.95 13.06
CA HIS A 127 -21.59 30.33 13.49
C HIS A 127 -20.40 30.91 12.71
N PHE A 128 -20.67 31.72 11.69
CA PHE A 128 -19.66 32.57 11.06
C PHE A 128 -19.64 33.90 11.81
N PRO A 129 -18.54 34.26 12.51
CA PRO A 129 -18.39 35.61 13.01
C PRO A 129 -18.11 36.57 11.84
N SER A 130 -18.98 37.56 11.68
CA SER A 130 -18.73 38.76 10.88
C SER A 130 -17.76 39.67 11.64
N GLY A 131 -16.63 40.03 11.03
CA GLY A 131 -15.73 41.03 11.59
C GLY A 131 -14.34 41.04 10.97
N ASP A 132 -14.19 41.86 9.93
CA ASP A 132 -13.08 42.78 9.67
C ASP A 132 -11.64 42.36 10.00
N ALA A 133 -10.85 42.08 8.95
CA ALA A 133 -9.39 42.30 8.91
C ALA A 133 -8.89 42.38 7.45
N PRO A 134 -7.76 43.08 7.18
CA PRO A 134 -7.67 44.04 6.08
C PRO A 134 -7.05 43.51 4.78
N ILE A 135 -7.31 44.28 3.71
CA ILE A 135 -6.70 44.19 2.39
C ILE A 135 -5.24 44.67 2.46
N ILE A 136 -4.30 43.80 2.06
CA ILE A 136 -2.96 44.13 1.56
C ILE A 136 -2.73 43.11 0.41
N GLY A 137 -2.49 43.43 -0.87
CA GLY A 137 -1.93 44.62 -1.49
C GLY A 137 -0.52 44.31 -2.03
N GLY A 138 -0.40 43.79 -3.26
CA GLY A 138 0.86 43.67 -4.03
C GLY A 138 1.01 42.34 -4.78
N ARG A 139 0.65 42.23 -6.07
CA ARG A 139 1.38 42.58 -7.32
C ARG A 139 2.60 41.70 -7.65
N HIS A 140 2.38 40.85 -8.67
CA HIS A 140 3.18 40.46 -9.85
C HIS A 140 4.72 40.26 -9.87
N ALA A 141 5.07 39.31 -10.76
CA ALA A 141 6.32 39.08 -11.51
C ALA A 141 7.37 38.19 -10.81
N GLY A 142 8.11 37.28 -11.45
CA GLY A 142 8.18 36.80 -12.84
C GLY A 142 9.18 35.63 -12.93
N SER A 143 9.07 34.80 -13.97
CA SER A 143 10.16 33.96 -14.51
C SER A 143 11.20 34.89 -15.19
N PRO A 144 12.51 34.55 -15.47
CA PRO A 144 12.96 33.26 -16.06
C PRO A 144 14.44 32.80 -15.86
N ASN A 145 14.69 31.57 -16.34
CA ASN A 145 15.85 31.01 -17.09
C ASN A 145 17.32 30.89 -16.59
N HIS A 146 17.85 29.69 -16.93
CA HIS A 146 19.17 29.28 -17.47
C HIS A 146 20.46 29.22 -16.61
N ARG A 147 21.11 28.03 -16.68
CA ARG A 147 22.51 27.73 -17.12
C ARG A 147 22.81 26.27 -16.74
N GLU A 148 22.92 25.32 -17.67
CA GLU A 148 24.11 24.98 -18.48
C GLU A 148 25.45 25.06 -17.75
N GLY A 149 26.11 23.91 -17.62
CA GLY A 149 27.42 23.72 -17.04
C GLY A 149 27.89 22.28 -17.27
N GLU A 150 28.60 22.08 -18.37
CA GLU A 150 29.35 20.88 -18.72
C GLU A 150 30.39 20.55 -17.64
N THR A 151 30.58 19.27 -17.34
CA THR A 151 31.89 18.75 -16.93
C THR A 151 32.18 17.44 -17.65
N SER A 152 33.28 17.49 -18.37
CA SER A 152 33.91 16.48 -19.21
C SER A 152 34.63 15.38 -18.41
N GLN A 153 34.83 14.23 -19.07
CA GLN A 153 35.89 13.21 -18.81
C GLN A 153 35.70 12.37 -17.52
N ALA A 154 35.95 11.06 -17.48
CA ALA A 154 36.79 10.21 -18.31
C ALA A 154 36.20 8.78 -18.41
N ARG A 155 36.45 8.15 -19.57
CA ARG A 155 36.32 6.72 -19.80
C ARG A 155 37.40 5.97 -19.02
N GLY A 156 37.01 5.04 -18.17
CA GLY A 156 37.88 4.00 -17.64
C GLY A 156 37.46 2.64 -18.21
N GLU A 157 38.08 2.24 -19.32
CA GLU A 157 38.01 0.86 -19.80
C GLU A 157 38.78 -0.03 -18.82
N VAL A 158 38.08 -0.96 -18.16
CA VAL A 158 38.71 -2.06 -17.41
C VAL A 158 39.05 -3.15 -18.42
N ARG A 159 40.32 -3.25 -18.80
CA ARG A 159 40.85 -4.42 -19.51
C ARG A 159 40.95 -5.60 -18.55
N ILE A 160 40.21 -6.66 -18.85
CA ILE A 160 40.33 -7.96 -18.19
C ILE A 160 41.47 -8.71 -18.89
N ASP A 161 42.59 -8.91 -18.20
CA ASP A 161 43.65 -9.81 -18.64
C ASP A 161 43.27 -11.25 -18.26
N ALA A 162 42.81 -12.02 -19.24
CA ALA A 162 42.58 -13.44 -19.11
C ALA A 162 43.86 -14.22 -19.46
N SER A 163 44.83 -14.21 -18.56
CA SER A 163 46.02 -15.06 -18.70
C SER A 163 46.54 -15.59 -17.36
N ARG A 164 45.73 -16.40 -16.67
CA ARG A 164 46.22 -17.36 -15.66
C ARG A 164 45.36 -18.63 -15.65
N ARG A 165 45.62 -19.50 -16.63
CA ARG A 165 45.69 -20.95 -16.36
C ARG A 165 47.04 -21.19 -15.70
N VAL A 166 47.08 -21.91 -14.59
CA VAL A 166 48.08 -22.95 -14.26
C VAL A 166 47.76 -23.50 -12.87
N ARG A 167 47.44 -24.81 -12.87
CA ARG A 167 47.51 -25.83 -11.81
C ARG A 167 46.49 -25.78 -10.68
#